data_AF-A0A128FKR3-F1
#
_entry.id   AF-A0A128FKR3-F1
#
_cell.length_a   1.000
_cell.length_b   1.000
_cell.length_c   1.000
_cell.angle_alpha   90.00
_cell.angle_beta   90.00
_cell.angle_gamma   90.00
#
_symmetry.space_group_name_H-M   'P 1'
#
loop_
_entity.id
_entity.type
_entity.pdbx_description
1 polymer ?
#
loop_
_entity_poly.entity_id
_entity_poly.type
_entity_poly.pdbx_seq_one_letter_code
_entity_poly.pdbx_strand_id
1 'polypeptide(L)'
;MLEVLSSEYIKFAKDKGLALNKIYYQHALKNTMLPVLTVGGVQIGTMVAYTILTETVFQWPGTGFLFLEAINRVDTPLITAYVIFVGLIFVVTNTIVDLLYGLINPTVNLTGKGA
;
A
#
# COMPACT_ATOMS: atom_id res chain seq x y z
N MET A 1 2.31 14.81 -5.36
CA MET A 1 3.44 15.48 -6.03
C MET A 1 3.28 17.00 -6.04
N LEU A 2 2.10 17.53 -6.40
CA LEU A 2 1.81 18.98 -6.40
C LEU A 2 2.05 19.65 -5.04
N GLU A 3 1.57 19.06 -3.94
CA GLU A 3 1.85 19.53 -2.57
C GLU A 3 3.36 19.54 -2.26
N VAL A 4 4.03 18.42 -2.57
CA VAL A 4 5.46 18.25 -2.32
C VAL A 4 6.28 19.27 -3.10
N LEU A 5 5.93 19.56 -4.35
CA LEU A 5 6.57 20.58 -5.19
C LEU A 5 6.29 22.02 -4.74
N SER A 6 5.18 22.25 -4.04
CA SER A 6 4.78 23.58 -3.53
C SER A 6 5.45 23.94 -2.19
N SER A 7 6.13 22.96 -1.58
CA SER A 7 6.83 23.12 -0.31
C SER A 7 8.02 24.09 -0.38
N GLU A 8 8.33 24.71 0.76
CA GLU A 8 9.40 25.70 0.87
C GLU A 8 10.79 25.11 0.58
N TYR A 9 11.02 23.83 0.87
CA TYR A 9 12.31 23.18 0.61
C TYR A 9 12.57 22.98 -0.90
N ILE A 10 11.52 22.74 -1.71
CA ILE A 10 11.65 22.67 -3.18
C ILE A 10 11.90 24.07 -3.75
N LYS A 11 11.24 25.10 -3.23
CA LYS A 11 11.48 26.50 -3.63
C LYS A 11 12.92 26.90 -3.35
N PHE A 12 13.42 26.61 -2.14
CA PHE A 12 14.83 26.84 -1.79
C PHE A 12 15.79 26.06 -2.70
N ALA A 13 15.49 24.81 -3.03
CA ALA A 13 16.30 24.02 -3.96
C ALA A 13 16.35 24.64 -5.38
N LYS A 14 15.23 25.22 -5.83
CA LYS A 14 15.14 25.94 -7.10
C LYS A 14 15.96 27.24 -7.07
N ASP A 15 15.85 28.01 -5.99
CA ASP A 15 16.58 29.27 -5.81
C ASP A 15 18.10 29.04 -5.66
N LYS A 16 18.49 27.87 -5.16
CA LYS A 16 19.88 27.41 -5.10
C LYS A 16 20.43 26.93 -6.46
N GLY A 17 19.61 26.92 -7.52
CA GLY A 17 20.02 26.58 -8.88
C GLY A 17 20.15 25.08 -9.17
N LEU A 18 19.52 24.20 -8.37
CA LEU A 18 19.53 22.76 -8.65
C LEU A 18 18.78 22.45 -9.96
N ALA A 19 19.35 21.57 -10.77
CA ALA A 19 18.71 21.10 -12.00
C ALA A 19 17.33 20.49 -11.71
N LEU A 20 16.31 20.88 -12.48
CA LEU A 20 14.92 20.41 -12.29
C LEU A 20 14.82 18.88 -12.24
N ASN A 21 15.61 18.17 -13.04
CA ASN A 21 15.63 16.69 -13.04
C ASN A 21 16.01 16.13 -11.66
N LYS A 22 16.94 16.75 -10.95
CA LYS A 22 17.36 16.32 -9.60
C LYS A 22 16.27 16.62 -8.58
N ILE A 23 15.59 17.76 -8.71
CA ILE A 23 14.46 18.14 -7.87
C ILE A 23 13.31 17.14 -8.03
N TYR A 24 12.94 16.77 -9.26
CA TYR A 24 11.86 15.81 -9.50
C TYR A 24 12.22 14.41 -9.01
N TYR A 25 13.35 13.83 -9.44
CA TYR A 25 13.67 12.43 -9.16
C TYR A 25 14.20 12.17 -7.73
N GLN A 26 15.04 13.05 -7.17
CA GLN A 26 15.63 12.81 -5.83
C GLN A 26 14.81 13.42 -4.68
N HIS A 27 14.15 14.55 -4.89
CA HIS A 27 13.48 15.27 -3.81
C HIS A 27 11.96 15.05 -3.83
N ALA A 28 11.31 15.39 -4.94
CA ALA A 28 9.85 15.33 -5.04
C ALA A 28 9.32 13.89 -5.13
N LEU A 29 9.91 13.04 -5.96
CA LEU A 29 9.47 11.64 -6.13
C LEU A 29 9.62 10.86 -4.83
N LYS A 30 10.78 10.96 -4.18
CA LYS A 30 11.09 10.27 -2.92
C LYS A 30 10.09 10.59 -1.80
N ASN A 31 9.77 11.88 -1.63
CA ASN A 31 8.78 12.31 -0.62
C ASN A 31 7.33 12.04 -1.03
N THR A 32 7.02 12.03 -2.34
CA THR A 32 5.66 11.70 -2.81
C THR A 32 5.37 10.21 -2.75
N MET A 33 6.38 9.34 -2.87
CA MET A 33 6.20 7.89 -2.80
C MET A 33 5.72 7.42 -1.42
N LEU A 34 5.99 8.20 -0.35
CA LEU A 34 5.52 7.88 0.99
C LEU A 34 3.98 7.69 1.05
N PRO A 35 3.16 8.71 0.79
CA PRO A 35 1.71 8.55 0.82
C PRO A 35 1.17 7.60 -0.28
N VAL A 36 1.81 7.55 -1.45
CA VAL A 36 1.35 6.70 -2.56
C VAL A 36 1.41 5.22 -2.18
N LEU A 37 2.51 4.77 -1.59
CA LEU A 37 2.68 3.38 -1.18
C LEU A 37 1.76 3.02 0.01
N THR A 38 1.46 3.95 0.92
CA THR A 38 0.68 3.65 2.14
C THR A 38 -0.78 3.50 1.75
N VAL A 39 -1.27 4.50 0.99
CA VAL A 39 -2.64 4.51 0.50
C VAL A 39 -2.83 3.38 -0.51
N GLY A 40 -1.84 3.11 -1.36
CA GLY A 40 -1.86 2.00 -2.31
C GLY A 40 -1.99 0.64 -1.59
N GLY A 41 -1.20 0.40 -0.53
CA GLY A 41 -1.30 -0.80 0.28
C GLY A 41 -2.68 -1.01 0.90
N VAL A 42 -3.26 0.07 1.48
CA VAL A 42 -4.63 0.04 2.02
C VAL A 42 -5.66 -0.25 0.92
N GLN A 43 -5.51 0.36 -0.26
CA GLN A 43 -6.43 0.14 -1.38
C GLN A 43 -6.44 -1.31 -1.86
N ILE A 44 -5.29 -1.99 -1.93
CA ILE A 44 -5.24 -3.42 -2.26
C ILE A 44 -6.09 -4.23 -1.28
N GLY A 45 -6.03 -3.87 0.00
CA GLY A 45 -6.86 -4.47 1.03
C GLY A 45 -8.36 -4.28 0.79
N THR A 46 -8.77 -3.05 0.46
CA THR A 46 -10.16 -2.74 0.11
C THR A 46 -10.60 -3.47 -1.17
N MET A 47 -9.70 -3.68 -2.13
CA MET A 47 -10.01 -4.43 -3.35
C MET A 47 -10.41 -5.87 -3.05
N VAL A 48 -9.75 -6.54 -2.09
CA VAL A 48 -10.13 -7.90 -1.67
C VAL A 48 -11.58 -7.94 -1.14
N ALA A 49 -12.01 -6.92 -0.40
CA ALA A 49 -13.40 -6.82 0.04
C ALA A 49 -14.37 -6.62 -1.14
N TYR A 50 -13.97 -5.82 -2.14
CA TYR A 50 -14.77 -5.62 -3.35
C TYR A 50 -14.80 -6.85 -4.27
N THR A 51 -13.81 -7.73 -4.21
CA THR A 51 -13.78 -8.98 -4.98
C THR A 51 -15.03 -9.82 -4.72
N ILE A 52 -15.49 -9.89 -3.47
CA ILE A 52 -16.74 -10.60 -3.09
C ILE A 52 -17.94 -10.02 -3.85
N LEU A 53 -18.02 -8.69 -3.92
CA LEU A 53 -19.11 -8.00 -4.60
C LEU A 53 -19.08 -8.28 -6.11
N THR A 54 -17.90 -8.24 -6.73
CA THR A 54 -17.75 -8.51 -8.16
C THR A 54 -18.05 -9.97 -8.50
N GLU A 55 -17.60 -10.92 -7.68
CA GLU A 55 -17.89 -12.35 -7.88
C GLU A 55 -19.39 -12.64 -7.79
N THR A 56 -20.08 -11.99 -6.84
CA THR A 56 -21.52 -12.17 -6.65
C THR A 56 -22.34 -11.58 -7.82
N VAL A 57 -21.99 -10.36 -8.25
CA VAL A 57 -22.74 -9.66 -9.31
C VAL A 57 -22.53 -10.30 -10.69
N PHE A 58 -21.29 -10.69 -10.99
CA PHE A 58 -20.94 -11.28 -12.30
C PHE A 58 -21.04 -12.82 -12.32
N GLN A 59 -21.41 -13.45 -11.21
CA GLN A 59 -21.40 -14.91 -11.04
C GLN A 59 -20.06 -15.55 -11.46
N TRP A 60 -18.95 -14.84 -11.22
CA TRP A 60 -17.62 -15.36 -11.51
C TRP A 60 -17.20 -16.31 -10.37
N PRO A 61 -16.85 -17.58 -10.65
CA PRO A 61 -16.47 -18.53 -9.61
C PRO A 61 -15.12 -18.13 -9.00
N GLY A 62 -15.14 -17.71 -7.73
CA GLY A 62 -13.97 -17.27 -7.00
C GLY A 62 -14.03 -17.57 -5.51
N THR A 63 -13.01 -17.14 -4.78
CA THR A 63 -12.84 -17.50 -3.35
C THR A 63 -13.75 -16.69 -2.43
N GLY A 64 -14.18 -15.49 -2.85
CA GLY A 64 -15.14 -14.67 -2.12
C GLY A 64 -16.54 -15.27 -2.12
N PHE A 65 -16.93 -15.92 -3.22
CA PHE A 65 -18.17 -16.69 -3.31
C PHE A 65 -18.19 -17.87 -2.33
N LEU A 66 -17.09 -18.62 -2.24
CA LEU A 66 -16.93 -19.71 -1.26
C LEU A 66 -17.09 -19.21 0.18
N PHE A 67 -16.55 -18.01 0.48
CA PHE A 67 -16.71 -17.39 1.79
C PHE A 67 -18.17 -17.02 2.10
N LEU A 68 -18.90 -16.46 1.12
CA LEU A 68 -20.33 -16.18 1.28
C LEU A 68 -21.13 -17.46 1.50
N GLU A 69 -20.82 -18.54 0.78
CA GLU A 69 -21.48 -19.82 0.99
C GLU A 69 -21.19 -20.39 2.39
N ALA A 70 -19.95 -20.26 2.86
CA ALA A 70 -19.56 -20.64 4.22
C ALA A 70 -20.36 -19.88 5.29
N ILE A 71 -20.57 -18.57 5.10
CA ILE A 71 -21.41 -17.75 5.99
C ILE A 71 -22.85 -18.26 5.99
N ASN A 72 -23.44 -18.49 4.82
CA ASN A 72 -24.82 -18.96 4.71
C ASN A 72 -25.03 -20.34 5.35
N ARG A 73 -24.01 -21.21 5.29
CA ARG A 73 -24.02 -22.55 5.90
C ARG A 73 -23.52 -22.57 7.35
N VAL A 74 -23.13 -21.43 7.90
CA VAL A 74 -22.52 -21.28 9.24
C VAL A 74 -21.31 -22.21 9.43
N ASP A 75 -20.55 -22.43 8.36
CA ASP A 75 -19.32 -23.23 8.38
C ASP A 75 -18.19 -22.40 9.01
N THR A 76 -18.16 -22.43 10.35
CA THR A 76 -17.22 -21.65 11.15
C THR A 76 -15.75 -22.00 10.85
N PRO A 77 -15.38 -23.29 10.67
CA PRO A 77 -14.04 -23.65 10.21
C PRO A 77 -13.64 -22.99 8.89
N LEU A 78 -14.51 -23.02 7.88
CA LEU A 78 -14.21 -22.47 6.55
C LEU A 78 -14.11 -20.94 6.57
N ILE A 79 -15.01 -20.27 7.30
CA ILE A 79 -14.94 -18.81 7.56
C ILE A 79 -13.59 -18.45 8.21
N THR A 80 -13.18 -19.20 9.23
CA THR A 80 -11.92 -18.94 9.95
C THR A 80 -10.71 -19.13 9.03
N ALA A 81 -10.69 -20.21 8.24
CA ALA A 81 -9.62 -20.47 7.28
C ALA A 81 -9.50 -19.35 6.23
N TYR A 82 -10.63 -18.85 5.73
CA TYR A 82 -10.66 -17.73 4.79
C TYR A 82 -10.10 -16.44 5.40
N VAL A 83 -10.51 -16.10 6.63
CA VAL A 83 -10.01 -14.89 7.33
C VAL A 83 -8.51 -14.98 7.56
N ILE A 84 -7.98 -16.14 7.98
CA ILE A 84 -6.54 -16.34 8.15
C ILE A 84 -5.80 -16.20 6.81
N PHE A 85 -6.35 -16.78 5.74
CA PHE A 85 -5.76 -16.72 4.40
C PHE A 85 -5.68 -15.28 3.86
N VAL A 86 -6.78 -14.52 3.96
CA VAL A 86 -6.80 -13.11 3.57
C VAL A 86 -5.88 -12.28 4.46
N GLY A 87 -5.84 -12.56 5.76
CA GLY A 87 -4.92 -11.93 6.70
C GLY A 87 -3.45 -12.15 6.31
N LEU A 88 -3.09 -13.37 5.90
CA LEU A 88 -1.74 -13.68 5.41
C LEU A 88 -1.38 -12.85 4.18
N ILE A 89 -2.29 -12.75 3.20
CA ILE A 89 -2.08 -11.92 2.00
C ILE A 89 -1.85 -10.45 2.39
N PHE A 90 -2.60 -9.94 3.36
CA PHE A 90 -2.44 -8.59 3.88
C PHE A 90 -1.07 -8.38 4.52
N VAL A 91 -0.64 -9.30 5.39
CA VAL A 91 0.69 -9.21 6.02
C VAL A 91 1.79 -9.24 4.97
N VAL A 92 1.71 -10.12 3.98
CA VAL A 92 2.68 -10.19 2.89
C VAL A 92 2.69 -8.90 2.07
N THR A 93 1.52 -8.39 1.70
CA THR A 93 1.41 -7.15 0.91
C THR A 93 1.97 -5.95 1.67
N ASN A 94 1.60 -5.80 2.95
CA ASN A 94 2.15 -4.73 3.80
C ASN A 94 3.66 -4.87 3.99
N THR A 95 4.16 -6.10 4.17
CA THR A 95 5.61 -6.34 4.25
C THR A 95 6.33 -5.95 2.96
N ILE A 96 5.74 -6.22 1.79
CA ILE A 96 6.29 -5.79 0.49
C ILE A 96 6.30 -4.27 0.40
N VAL A 97 5.22 -3.61 0.81
CA VAL A 97 5.11 -2.14 0.84
C VAL A 97 6.19 -1.55 1.76
N ASP A 98 6.39 -2.11 2.95
CA ASP A 98 7.42 -1.72 3.92
C ASP A 98 8.84 -1.93 3.37
N LEU A 99 9.08 -3.02 2.65
CA LEU A 99 10.37 -3.27 2.02
C LEU A 99 10.65 -2.30 0.86
N LEU A 100 9.64 -2.03 0.02
CA LEU A 100 9.72 -1.02 -1.03
C LEU A 100 10.02 0.37 -0.45
N TYR A 101 9.46 0.70 0.71
CA TYR A 101 9.83 1.92 1.43
C TYR A 101 11.29 1.97 1.82
N GLY A 102 11.82 0.90 2.41
CA GLY A 102 13.24 0.83 2.79
C GLY A 102 14.18 1.02 1.59
N LEU A 103 13.82 0.46 0.43
CA LEU A 103 14.59 0.62 -0.80
C LEU A 103 14.52 2.03 -1.39
N ILE A 104 13.33 2.63 -1.40
CA ILE A 104 13.09 3.97 -1.96
C ILE A 104 13.68 5.07 -1.07
N ASN A 105 13.65 4.86 0.25
CA ASN A 105 14.19 5.81 1.21
C ASN A 105 15.30 5.20 2.09
N PRO A 106 16.55 5.11 1.57
CA PRO A 106 17.70 4.64 2.35
C PRO A 106 18.11 5.57 3.50
N THR A 107 17.38 6.66 3.73
CA THR A 107 17.59 7.59 4.85
C THR A 107 16.69 7.25 6.05
N VAL A 108 15.73 6.33 5.89
CA VAL A 108 15.00 5.74 7.01
C VAL A 108 15.89 4.67 7.62
N ASN A 109 16.70 5.08 8.60
CA ASN A 109 17.37 4.15 9.48
C ASN A 109 16.31 3.37 10.27
N LEU A 110 16.06 2.11 9.88
CA LEU A 110 15.31 1.13 10.67
C LEU A 110 15.99 0.83 12.03
N THR A 111 17.22 1.31 12.21
CA THR A 111 17.93 1.28 13.48
C THR A 111 17.80 2.64 14.15
N GLY A 112 16.86 2.75 15.08
CA GLY A 112 17.00 3.71 16.17
C GLY A 112 18.30 3.39 16.92
N LYS A 113 19.41 4.02 16.54
CA LYS A 113 20.53 4.20 17.46
C LYS A 113 20.06 5.19 18.51
N GLY A 114 19.38 4.66 19.52
CA GLY A 114 19.40 5.25 20.84
C GLY A 114 20.82 5.09 21.38
N ALA A 115 21.57 6.19 21.32
CA ALA A 115 22.74 6.48 22.15
C ALA A 115 22.90 8.00 22.18
#